data_AF-A0A833RBB5-F1
#
_entry.id   AF-A0A833RBB5-F1
#
_cell.length_a   1.000
_cell.length_b   1.000
_cell.length_c   1.000
_cell.angle_alpha   90.00
_cell.angle_beta   90.00
_cell.angle_gamma   90.00
#
_symmetry.space_group_name_H-M   'P 1'
#
loop_
_entity.id
_entity.type
_entity.pdbx_description
1 polymer ?
#
loop_
_entity_poly.entity_id
_entity_poly.type
_entity_poly.pdbx_seq_one_letter_code
_entity_poly.pdbx_strand_id
1 'polypeptide(L)'
;MKMQARDTYFWEQLKRQSTRMLCSFMRDPNCEELKCHLARLPDYLWIGEDGMKMRATIGSAVWDTALGIQAILSCDVAKEHASTLRKAHGFLKASQIMENPAGDLKSHFRSFTKGGWSFPIADDGWSVSDCTAEALKALLLLSNISPDIVGDHAPSEIIYEAVNFMLSLQNPDGGFSAWELTRSYPWVEVYFAETLSFLVLDCKFICVECTSSVIQALMLFKERYPRHRMREIEQCIKASKEYIKKTQNDDGSWFGSWGICYTYGTLFGIEGLLATGETYANCKAIRKACAFLLSKQLSDGGWGESQILSYIFIFQQVYTNLPGNKSNVVQTAWAMLALLKAGQIERNPAPVHRAARNLIDMQLDNGDFPQQRPDREIAICKYWINSYECNEYSRDDPFELSYLICTVNIKILVIRLEILVALTQNQSPEVEVKKVIWAEI
;
A
#
# COMPACT_ATOMS: atom_id res chain seq x y z
N MET A 1 15.72 28.22 12.74
CA MET A 1 16.30 27.96 11.40
C MET A 1 16.94 26.58 11.21
N LYS A 2 16.97 25.67 12.20
CA LYS A 2 17.52 24.29 12.04
C LYS A 2 16.58 23.27 11.37
N MET A 3 15.38 23.69 10.97
CA MET A 3 14.27 22.81 10.59
C MET A 3 14.18 22.53 9.08
N GLN A 4 14.91 23.28 8.24
CA GLN A 4 14.64 23.29 6.79
C GLN A 4 15.20 22.07 6.03
N ALA A 5 16.23 21.39 6.55
CA ALA A 5 16.90 20.28 5.86
C ALA A 5 16.28 18.89 6.12
N ARG A 6 15.46 18.72 7.17
CA ARG A 6 14.99 17.39 7.63
C ARG A 6 13.50 17.11 7.47
N ASP A 7 12.73 18.08 6.97
CA ASP A 7 11.27 18.04 7.06
C ASP A 7 10.59 18.14 5.68
N THR A 8 10.23 16.98 5.12
CA THR A 8 9.78 16.78 3.73
C THR A 8 8.31 16.32 3.42
N TYR A 9 7.36 17.25 3.18
CA TYR A 9 5.98 16.93 2.70
C TYR A 9 5.93 16.00 1.44
N PHE A 10 5.10 14.94 1.45
CA PHE A 10 5.23 13.77 0.56
C PHE A 10 4.87 13.95 -0.93
N TRP A 11 3.90 14.79 -1.31
CA TRP A 11 3.38 14.74 -2.69
C TRP A 11 4.18 15.43 -3.78
N GLU A 12 5.19 16.13 -3.34
CA GLU A 12 6.18 16.74 -4.20
C GLU A 12 7.51 16.65 -3.47
N GLN A 13 7.87 15.50 -2.88
CA GLN A 13 9.18 15.40 -2.23
C GLN A 13 10.25 15.88 -3.20
N LEU A 14 10.22 15.37 -4.43
CA LEU A 14 11.15 15.82 -5.45
C LEU A 14 11.02 17.29 -5.82
N LYS A 15 9.82 17.75 -6.22
CA LYS A 15 9.64 19.15 -6.69
C LYS A 15 9.82 20.18 -5.58
N ARG A 16 9.43 19.85 -4.34
CA ARG A 16 9.68 20.67 -3.15
C ARG A 16 11.16 20.66 -2.80
N GLN A 17 11.84 19.51 -2.89
CA GLN A 17 13.29 19.48 -2.66
C GLN A 17 14.04 20.29 -3.70
N SER A 18 13.72 20.15 -4.99
CA SER A 18 14.34 20.94 -6.05
C SER A 18 14.04 22.43 -5.88
N THR A 19 12.80 22.80 -5.53
CA THR A 19 12.42 24.19 -5.24
C THR A 19 13.15 24.75 -4.03
N ARG A 20 13.25 24.00 -2.92
CA ARG A 20 13.99 24.43 -1.71
C ARG A 20 15.49 24.57 -1.98
N MET A 21 16.06 23.65 -2.75
CA MET A 21 17.44 23.72 -3.18
C MET A 21 17.67 25.00 -4.00
N LEU A 22 16.79 25.30 -4.96
CA LEU A 22 16.83 26.54 -5.73
C LEU A 22 16.68 27.78 -4.85
N CYS A 23 15.71 27.80 -3.92
CA CYS A 23 15.54 28.92 -2.99
C CYS A 23 16.79 29.14 -2.12
N SER A 24 17.44 28.06 -1.68
CA SER A 24 18.67 28.13 -0.89
C SER A 24 19.82 28.72 -1.70
N PHE A 25 19.97 28.27 -2.95
CA PHE A 25 20.95 28.80 -3.91
C PHE A 25 20.72 30.28 -4.21
N MET A 26 19.48 30.68 -4.48
CA MET A 26 19.13 32.08 -4.76
C MET A 26 19.35 33.00 -3.55
N ARG A 27 19.24 32.47 -2.33
CA ARG A 27 19.49 33.21 -1.09
C ARG A 27 20.99 33.40 -0.85
N ASP A 28 21.76 32.32 -0.91
CA ASP A 28 23.22 32.31 -0.76
C ASP A 28 23.80 31.02 -1.35
N PRO A 29 24.56 31.10 -2.47
CA PRO A 29 25.17 29.93 -3.12
C PRO A 29 26.19 29.16 -2.25
N ASN A 30 26.65 29.73 -1.14
CA ASN A 30 27.62 29.08 -0.25
C ASN A 30 27.01 28.59 1.07
N CYS A 31 25.69 28.73 1.25
CA CYS A 31 25.03 28.37 2.50
C CYS A 31 25.09 26.87 2.78
N GLU A 32 25.07 26.51 4.07
CA GLU A 32 25.18 25.13 4.52
C GLU A 32 23.95 24.30 4.12
N GLU A 33 22.78 24.93 4.06
CA GLU A 33 21.54 24.28 3.65
C GLU A 33 21.60 23.81 2.19
N LEU A 34 22.22 24.59 1.29
CA LEU A 34 22.42 24.16 -0.09
C LEU A 34 23.33 22.94 -0.16
N LYS A 35 24.43 22.91 0.61
CA LYS A 35 25.32 21.73 0.66
C LYS A 35 24.58 20.49 1.16
N CYS A 36 23.72 20.66 2.17
CA CYS A 36 22.86 19.57 2.66
C CYS A 36 21.89 19.07 1.57
N HIS A 37 21.27 19.98 0.81
CA HIS A 37 20.39 19.61 -0.30
C HIS A 37 21.14 18.86 -1.41
N LEU A 38 22.30 19.37 -1.83
CA LEU A 38 23.13 18.74 -2.87
C LEU A 38 23.58 17.34 -2.47
N ALA A 39 23.94 17.13 -1.20
CA ALA A 39 24.33 15.83 -0.67
C ALA A 39 23.21 14.78 -0.71
N ARG A 40 21.94 15.21 -0.74
CA ARG A 40 20.75 14.34 -0.79
C ARG A 40 20.21 14.12 -2.20
N LEU A 41 20.77 14.76 -3.23
CA LEU A 41 20.36 14.52 -4.62
C LEU A 41 20.45 13.05 -5.04
N PRO A 42 21.52 12.30 -4.69
CA PRO A 42 21.61 10.88 -5.04
C PRO A 42 20.45 10.05 -4.47
N ASP A 43 19.85 10.44 -3.35
CA ASP A 43 18.70 9.75 -2.76
C ASP A 43 17.48 9.77 -3.68
N TYR A 44 17.40 10.67 -4.66
CA TYR A 44 16.32 10.70 -5.64
C TYR A 44 16.71 10.07 -6.97
N LEU A 45 17.98 9.70 -7.19
CA LEU A 45 18.42 9.12 -8.45
C LEU A 45 18.34 7.59 -8.38
N TRP A 46 17.80 6.98 -9.42
CA TRP A 46 17.70 5.53 -9.57
C TRP A 46 18.13 5.11 -10.98
N ILE A 47 18.94 4.05 -11.06
CA ILE A 47 19.36 3.47 -12.34
C ILE A 47 18.47 2.26 -12.60
N GLY A 48 17.57 2.37 -13.57
CA GLY A 48 16.92 1.23 -14.20
C GLY A 48 17.71 0.72 -15.42
N GLU A 49 17.35 -0.44 -15.96
CA GLU A 49 17.74 -1.03 -17.24
C GLU A 49 17.46 -0.09 -18.45
N ASP A 50 16.65 0.96 -18.31
CA ASP A 50 16.38 2.01 -19.32
C ASP A 50 17.06 3.34 -18.95
N GLY A 51 17.94 3.31 -17.94
CA GLY A 51 18.84 4.39 -17.60
C GLY A 51 18.55 5.04 -16.24
N MET A 52 19.28 6.13 -16.00
CA MET A 52 19.13 6.92 -14.79
C MET A 52 17.90 7.80 -14.88
N LYS A 53 17.13 7.85 -13.80
CA LYS A 53 15.92 8.65 -13.70
C LYS A 53 15.71 9.12 -12.27
N MET A 54 14.79 10.06 -12.09
CA MET A 54 14.52 10.69 -10.80
C MET A 54 13.25 10.11 -10.17
N ARG A 55 13.36 9.65 -8.92
CA ARG A 55 12.26 9.08 -8.13
C ARG A 55 11.37 10.17 -7.56
N ALA A 56 10.08 9.87 -7.43
CA ALA A 56 9.08 10.75 -6.81
C ALA A 56 9.38 11.08 -5.35
N THR A 57 9.86 10.05 -4.64
CA THR A 57 10.24 10.01 -3.23
C THR A 57 11.65 9.44 -3.14
N ILE A 58 12.28 9.51 -1.98
CA ILE A 58 13.58 8.83 -1.76
C ILE A 58 13.49 7.29 -1.80
N GLY A 59 12.29 6.73 -1.95
CA GLY A 59 12.01 5.29 -2.05
C GLY A 59 10.69 4.90 -1.39
N SER A 60 10.59 3.61 -1.05
CA SER A 60 9.39 2.96 -0.48
C SER A 60 9.75 1.85 0.51
N ALA A 61 10.98 1.88 1.04
CA ALA A 61 11.58 0.74 1.71
C ALA A 61 10.77 0.25 2.93
N VAL A 62 10.21 1.14 3.74
CA VAL A 62 9.33 0.74 4.86
C VAL A 62 8.06 0.07 4.36
N TRP A 63 7.37 0.67 3.38
CA TRP A 63 6.16 0.11 2.80
C TRP A 63 6.38 -1.29 2.24
N ASP A 64 7.40 -1.45 1.40
CA ASP A 64 7.71 -2.73 0.75
C ASP A 64 8.21 -3.77 1.77
N THR A 65 9.00 -3.37 2.77
CA THR A 65 9.49 -4.29 3.80
C THR A 65 8.36 -4.79 4.70
N ALA A 66 7.45 -3.89 5.12
CA ALA A 66 6.32 -4.23 5.98
C ALA A 66 5.40 -5.24 5.31
N LEU A 67 5.05 -5.00 4.03
CA LEU A 67 4.24 -5.92 3.27
C LEU A 67 5.00 -7.22 2.97
N GLY A 68 6.30 -7.13 2.65
CA GLY A 68 7.19 -8.28 2.42
C GLY A 68 7.21 -9.28 3.56
N ILE A 69 7.33 -8.77 4.79
CA ILE A 69 7.22 -9.59 6.00
C ILE A 69 5.86 -10.29 6.05
N GLN A 70 4.77 -9.56 5.88
CA GLN A 70 3.42 -10.14 5.96
C GLN A 70 3.23 -11.27 4.96
N ALA A 71 3.72 -11.11 3.73
CA ALA A 71 3.64 -12.17 2.74
C ALA A 71 4.39 -13.43 3.11
N ILE A 72 5.67 -13.29 3.50
CA ILE A 72 6.49 -14.44 3.90
C ILE A 72 5.84 -15.17 5.06
N LEU A 73 5.23 -14.44 6.01
CA LEU A 73 4.53 -15.03 7.14
C LEU A 73 3.22 -15.73 6.74
N SER A 74 2.43 -15.16 5.82
CA SER A 74 1.22 -15.82 5.29
C SER A 74 1.53 -17.08 4.47
N CYS A 75 2.77 -17.25 4.05
CA CYS A 75 3.28 -18.41 3.33
C CYS A 75 3.76 -19.55 4.27
N ASP A 76 3.85 -19.32 5.58
CA ASP A 76 4.40 -20.28 6.55
C ASP A 76 5.84 -20.76 6.25
N VAL A 77 6.62 -19.95 5.53
CA VAL A 77 8.03 -20.22 5.16
C VAL A 77 9.01 -19.41 6.02
N ALA A 78 8.60 -19.00 7.21
CA ALA A 78 9.38 -18.11 8.07
C ALA A 78 10.76 -18.69 8.45
N LYS A 79 10.85 -20.01 8.62
CA LYS A 79 12.12 -20.70 8.94
C LYS A 79 13.11 -20.67 7.78
N GLU A 80 12.63 -20.87 6.56
CA GLU A 80 13.44 -20.85 5.33
C GLU A 80 14.00 -19.45 5.06
N HIS A 81 13.24 -18.41 5.44
CA HIS A 81 13.63 -17.02 5.28
C HIS A 81 14.07 -16.33 6.58
N ALA A 82 14.54 -17.09 7.58
CA ALA A 82 14.88 -16.57 8.91
C ALA A 82 15.83 -15.36 8.88
N SER A 83 16.91 -15.45 8.10
CA SER A 83 17.91 -14.37 7.94
C SER A 83 17.29 -13.10 7.35
N THR A 84 16.44 -13.26 6.33
CA THR A 84 15.73 -12.15 5.68
C THR A 84 14.76 -11.49 6.65
N LEU A 85 13.94 -12.28 7.34
CA LEU A 85 12.97 -11.77 8.32
C LEU A 85 13.66 -11.05 9.48
N ARG A 86 14.79 -11.56 9.97
CA ARG A 86 15.57 -10.90 11.02
C ARG A 86 16.06 -9.52 10.60
N LYS A 87 16.59 -9.39 9.37
CA LYS A 87 17.05 -8.10 8.82
C LYS A 87 15.87 -7.14 8.62
N ALA A 88 14.78 -7.63 8.05
CA ALA A 88 13.56 -6.84 7.83
C ALA A 88 12.96 -6.35 9.15
N HIS A 89 12.92 -7.20 10.17
CA HIS A 89 12.49 -6.85 11.53
C HIS A 89 13.38 -5.79 12.16
N GLY A 90 14.71 -5.95 12.06
CA GLY A 90 15.68 -4.94 12.51
C GLY A 90 15.50 -3.60 11.80
N PHE A 91 15.30 -3.62 10.48
CA PHE A 91 15.05 -2.43 9.67
C PHE A 91 13.78 -1.69 10.08
N LEU A 92 12.65 -2.40 10.27
CA LEU A 92 11.41 -1.75 10.71
C LEU A 92 11.56 -1.10 12.07
N LYS A 93 12.19 -1.78 13.05
CA LYS A 93 12.46 -1.20 14.37
C LYS A 93 13.33 0.05 14.29
N ALA A 94 14.35 0.04 13.43
CA ALA A 94 15.25 1.19 13.25
C ALA A 94 14.61 2.34 12.44
N SER A 95 13.56 2.05 11.67
CA SER A 95 12.91 3.03 10.79
C SER A 95 11.71 3.73 11.42
N GLN A 96 11.41 3.47 12.70
CA GLN A 96 10.38 4.23 13.41
C GLN A 96 10.87 5.65 13.71
N ILE A 97 10.02 6.64 13.48
CA ILE A 97 10.31 8.03 13.84
C ILE A 97 10.09 8.18 15.34
N MET A 98 11.17 8.26 16.12
CA MET A 98 11.09 8.31 17.60
C MET A 98 11.05 9.73 18.18
N GLU A 99 11.25 10.74 17.34
CA GLU A 99 11.24 12.15 17.74
C GLU A 99 10.40 12.97 16.77
N ASN A 100 9.72 13.99 17.29
CA ASN A 100 9.06 14.97 16.43
C ASN A 100 10.09 15.91 15.81
N PRO A 101 9.77 16.51 14.64
CA PRO A 101 10.55 17.59 14.07
C PRO A 101 10.86 18.70 15.06
N ALA A 102 12.08 19.22 15.02
CA ALA A 102 12.51 20.29 15.91
C ALA A 102 11.84 21.62 15.55
N GLY A 103 11.27 22.29 16.54
CA GLY A 103 10.60 23.59 16.38
C GLY A 103 9.12 23.53 16.80
N ASP A 104 8.40 24.62 16.57
CA ASP A 104 6.96 24.65 16.80
C ASP A 104 6.24 23.98 15.62
N LEU A 105 5.74 22.76 15.81
CA LEU A 105 5.00 22.04 14.78
C LEU A 105 3.78 22.84 14.29
N LYS A 106 3.11 23.56 15.20
CA LYS A 106 1.87 24.28 14.88
C LYS A 106 2.14 25.48 13.96
N SER A 107 3.20 26.25 14.22
CA SER A 107 3.57 27.39 13.36
C SER A 107 3.97 26.96 11.93
N HIS A 108 4.38 25.70 11.76
CA HIS A 108 4.77 25.14 10.47
C HIS A 108 3.70 24.24 9.85
N PHE A 109 2.48 24.23 10.42
CA PHE A 109 1.38 23.38 9.97
C PHE A 109 1.75 21.89 9.88
N ARG A 110 2.57 21.41 10.82
CA ARG A 110 2.99 20.01 10.93
C ARG A 110 2.16 19.27 11.97
N SER A 111 1.72 18.06 11.62
CA SER A 111 1.19 17.10 12.57
C SER A 111 2.31 16.43 13.36
N PHE A 112 1.95 15.90 14.52
CA PHE A 112 2.78 14.99 15.30
C PHE A 112 3.17 13.77 14.45
N THR A 113 4.44 13.34 14.51
CA THR A 113 4.98 12.22 13.71
C THR A 113 5.66 11.15 14.56
N LYS A 114 6.07 11.47 15.79
CA LYS A 114 6.67 10.50 16.71
C LYS A 114 5.81 9.25 16.83
N GLY A 115 6.44 8.08 16.83
CA GLY A 115 5.81 6.77 16.88
C GLY A 115 5.37 6.22 15.53
N GLY A 116 5.28 7.05 14.50
CA GLY A 116 4.90 6.59 13.17
C GLY A 116 6.07 6.13 12.30
N TRP A 117 5.71 5.57 11.15
CA TRP A 117 6.63 5.24 10.07
C TRP A 117 6.28 6.07 8.84
N SER A 118 7.31 6.53 8.13
CA SER A 118 7.15 7.09 6.81
C SER A 118 7.05 5.99 5.74
N PHE A 119 6.78 6.40 4.50
CA PHE A 119 6.74 5.50 3.36
C PHE A 119 8.14 4.94 2.97
N PRO A 120 9.21 5.77 2.86
CA PRO A 120 10.54 5.27 2.56
C PRO A 120 11.34 4.81 3.79
N ILE A 121 11.75 5.73 4.65
CA ILE A 121 12.68 5.57 5.79
C ILE A 121 12.51 6.71 6.81
N ALA A 122 12.94 6.51 8.05
CA ALA A 122 12.79 7.49 9.14
C ALA A 122 13.30 8.90 8.81
N ASP A 123 14.38 9.00 8.04
CA ASP A 123 15.00 10.24 7.59
C ASP A 123 14.09 11.17 6.79
N ASP A 124 13.01 10.62 6.21
CA ASP A 124 11.96 11.41 5.59
C ASP A 124 11.23 12.28 6.63
N GLY A 125 11.00 11.75 7.83
CA GLY A 125 10.37 12.50 8.92
C GLY A 125 8.87 12.75 8.74
N TRP A 126 8.19 12.04 7.83
CA TRP A 126 6.73 12.11 7.63
C TRP A 126 6.07 10.78 7.86
N SER A 127 5.57 10.60 9.07
CA SER A 127 4.75 9.46 9.40
C SER A 127 3.47 9.44 8.55
N VAL A 128 3.12 8.25 8.08
CA VAL A 128 1.91 7.97 7.29
C VAL A 128 1.07 6.94 8.03
N SER A 129 -0.25 7.12 8.05
CA SER A 129 -1.18 6.29 8.81
C SER A 129 -1.13 4.82 8.37
N ASP A 130 -1.21 4.55 7.07
CA ASP A 130 -1.13 3.20 6.51
C ASP A 130 0.26 2.58 6.65
N CYS A 131 1.34 3.33 6.39
CA CYS A 131 2.71 2.84 6.56
C CYS A 131 2.97 2.45 8.03
N THR A 132 2.49 3.27 8.96
CA THR A 132 2.56 2.97 10.40
C THR A 132 1.74 1.73 10.75
N ALA A 133 0.54 1.60 10.22
CA ALA A 133 -0.32 0.46 10.48
C ALA A 133 0.26 -0.84 9.90
N GLU A 134 0.75 -0.83 8.66
CA GLU A 134 1.36 -2.00 8.01
C GLU A 134 2.68 -2.40 8.69
N ALA A 135 3.52 -1.44 9.09
CA ALA A 135 4.73 -1.71 9.86
C ALA A 135 4.40 -2.29 11.25
N LEU A 136 3.45 -1.69 11.97
CA LEU A 136 3.00 -2.21 13.26
C LEU A 136 2.44 -3.63 13.13
N LYS A 137 1.61 -3.88 12.11
CA LYS A 137 1.05 -5.20 11.80
C LYS A 137 2.16 -6.23 11.57
N ALA A 138 3.18 -5.88 10.78
CA ALA A 138 4.34 -6.73 10.56
C ALA A 138 5.09 -7.05 11.87
N LEU A 139 5.33 -6.06 12.73
CA LEU A 139 5.98 -6.26 14.04
C LEU A 139 5.15 -7.16 14.97
N LEU A 140 3.83 -6.97 15.00
CA LEU A 140 2.91 -7.80 15.79
C LEU A 140 2.88 -9.24 15.29
N LEU A 141 2.87 -9.48 13.98
CA LEU A 141 2.92 -10.82 13.41
C LEU A 141 4.26 -11.52 13.70
N LEU A 142 5.37 -10.80 13.57
CA LEU A 142 6.71 -11.31 13.91
C LEU A 142 6.86 -11.66 15.40
N SER A 143 6.06 -11.05 16.28
CA SER A 143 6.06 -11.38 17.71
C SER A 143 5.46 -12.76 18.03
N ASN A 144 4.90 -13.47 17.03
CA ASN A 144 4.48 -14.86 17.14
C ASN A 144 5.57 -15.85 16.70
N ILE A 145 6.67 -15.37 16.12
CA ILE A 145 7.79 -16.20 15.65
C ILE A 145 8.88 -16.23 16.71
N SER A 146 9.60 -17.34 16.87
CA SER A 146 10.68 -17.42 17.88
C SER A 146 11.74 -16.31 17.67
N PRO A 147 12.21 -15.64 18.75
CA PRO A 147 13.37 -14.74 18.69
C PRO A 147 14.61 -15.37 18.06
N ASP A 148 14.79 -16.70 18.17
CA ASP A 148 15.90 -17.42 17.54
C ASP A 148 15.87 -17.34 16.00
N ILE A 149 14.70 -17.07 15.42
CA ILE A 149 14.51 -16.90 13.98
C ILE A 149 14.64 -15.41 13.64
N VAL A 150 13.80 -14.58 14.25
CA VAL A 150 13.59 -13.18 13.81
C VAL A 150 14.33 -12.13 14.65
N GLY A 151 15.09 -12.55 15.66
CA GLY A 151 15.73 -11.67 16.64
C GLY A 151 14.74 -11.12 17.69
N ASP A 152 15.27 -10.33 18.63
CA ASP A 152 14.48 -9.78 19.73
C ASP A 152 13.26 -8.98 19.23
N HIS A 153 12.11 -9.26 19.83
CA HIS A 153 10.86 -8.57 19.53
C HIS A 153 10.95 -7.05 19.77
N ALA A 154 10.15 -6.30 19.02
CA ALA A 154 10.02 -4.87 19.24
C ALA A 154 9.56 -4.60 20.70
N PRO A 155 10.24 -3.69 21.42
CA PRO A 155 9.83 -3.31 22.77
C PRO A 155 8.45 -2.66 22.76
N SER A 156 7.70 -2.78 23.85
CA SER A 156 6.32 -2.26 23.93
C SER A 156 6.23 -0.75 23.69
N GLU A 157 7.28 0.01 23.97
CA GLU A 157 7.34 1.46 23.71
C GLU A 157 7.15 1.77 22.21
N ILE A 158 7.88 1.07 21.34
CA ILE A 158 7.76 1.17 19.87
C ILE A 158 6.30 0.90 19.44
N ILE A 159 5.69 -0.13 20.01
CA ILE A 159 4.31 -0.54 19.69
C ILE A 159 3.30 0.52 20.18
N TYR A 160 3.44 1.03 21.40
CA TYR A 160 2.51 2.00 21.99
C TYR A 160 2.59 3.37 21.32
N GLU A 161 3.78 3.83 20.96
CA GLU A 161 3.96 5.10 20.23
C GLU A 161 3.30 5.03 18.84
N ALA A 162 3.36 3.89 18.15
CA ALA A 162 2.65 3.66 16.90
C ALA A 162 1.13 3.79 17.04
N VAL A 163 0.56 3.20 18.10
CA VAL A 163 -0.87 3.29 18.40
C VAL A 163 -1.26 4.73 18.75
N ASN A 164 -0.45 5.46 19.50
CA ASN A 164 -0.70 6.86 19.81
C ASN A 164 -0.71 7.74 18.56
N PHE A 165 0.25 7.54 17.66
CA PHE A 165 0.28 8.23 16.37
C PHE A 165 -1.00 7.95 15.57
N MET A 166 -1.37 6.68 15.37
CA MET A 166 -2.57 6.34 14.61
C MET A 166 -3.82 6.96 15.24
N LEU A 167 -4.04 6.82 16.55
CA LEU A 167 -5.21 7.39 17.23
C LEU A 167 -5.29 8.92 17.10
N SER A 168 -4.15 9.61 16.92
CA SER A 168 -4.12 11.07 16.73
C SER A 168 -4.59 11.53 15.34
N LEU A 169 -4.64 10.62 14.36
CA LEU A 169 -4.98 10.89 12.97
C LEU A 169 -6.41 10.52 12.59
N GLN A 170 -7.25 10.13 13.56
CA GLN A 170 -8.65 9.80 13.25
C GLN A 170 -9.45 11.07 12.98
N ASN A 171 -10.12 11.12 11.83
CA ASN A 171 -10.99 12.22 11.46
C ASN A 171 -12.38 12.08 12.11
N PRO A 172 -13.16 13.18 12.22
CA PRO A 172 -14.49 13.16 12.85
C PRO A 172 -15.51 12.21 12.20
N ASP A 173 -15.33 11.85 10.92
CA ASP A 173 -16.17 10.89 10.20
C ASP A 173 -15.75 9.43 10.42
N GLY A 174 -14.70 9.20 11.22
CA GLY A 174 -14.17 7.89 11.60
C GLY A 174 -13.04 7.38 10.71
N GLY A 175 -12.77 8.00 9.56
CA GLY A 175 -11.74 7.52 8.66
C GLY A 175 -10.35 8.12 8.91
N PHE A 176 -9.38 7.60 8.16
CA PHE A 176 -7.99 8.04 8.18
C PHE A 176 -7.56 8.54 6.81
N SER A 177 -6.85 9.66 6.82
CA SER A 177 -6.05 10.18 5.73
C SER A 177 -4.61 9.67 5.86
N ALA A 178 -3.79 9.85 4.82
CA ALA A 178 -2.41 9.36 4.81
C ALA A 178 -1.51 10.09 5.84
N TRP A 179 -1.28 11.40 5.73
CA TRP A 179 -0.31 12.11 6.59
C TRP A 179 -0.91 12.85 7.77
N GLU A 180 -2.01 13.58 7.55
CA GLU A 180 -2.53 14.56 8.50
C GLU A 180 -4.06 14.56 8.51
N LEU A 181 -4.66 14.98 9.63
CA LEU A 181 -6.11 15.23 9.71
C LEU A 181 -6.59 16.16 8.58
N THR A 182 -7.83 15.97 8.15
CA THR A 182 -8.48 16.83 7.15
C THR A 182 -8.61 18.25 7.68
N ARG A 183 -7.95 19.20 7.00
CA ARG A 183 -7.89 20.62 7.40
C ARG A 183 -8.65 21.57 6.46
N SER A 184 -9.30 21.03 5.44
CA SER A 184 -9.96 21.83 4.40
C SER A 184 -11.35 21.29 4.03
N TYR A 185 -12.17 22.15 3.42
CA TYR A 185 -13.56 21.86 3.07
C TYR A 185 -13.70 21.43 1.60
N PRO A 186 -14.66 20.56 1.24
CA PRO A 186 -14.82 20.02 -0.13
C PRO A 186 -14.72 21.07 -1.25
N TRP A 187 -15.31 22.26 -1.08
CA TRP A 187 -15.31 23.33 -2.09
C TRP A 187 -13.92 23.83 -2.54
N VAL A 188 -12.87 23.65 -1.73
CA VAL A 188 -11.50 24.03 -2.13
C VAL A 188 -11.08 23.29 -3.42
N GLU A 189 -11.62 22.09 -3.68
CA GLU A 189 -11.33 21.34 -4.92
C GLU A 189 -11.84 22.05 -6.16
N VAL A 190 -13.01 22.69 -6.07
CA VAL A 190 -13.63 23.42 -7.18
C VAL A 190 -12.76 24.58 -7.62
N TYR A 191 -12.07 25.25 -6.69
CA TYR A 191 -11.24 26.41 -6.98
C TYR A 191 -9.93 26.08 -7.71
N PHE A 192 -9.38 24.88 -7.51
CA PHE A 192 -8.12 24.46 -8.12
C PHE A 192 -8.30 23.41 -9.24
N ALA A 193 -9.54 23.02 -9.54
CA ALA A 193 -9.89 22.02 -10.53
C ALA A 193 -9.34 22.33 -11.94
N GLU A 194 -9.22 23.61 -12.31
CA GLU A 194 -8.87 24.05 -13.67
C GLU A 194 -7.36 24.14 -13.95
N THR A 195 -6.50 24.19 -12.93
CA THR A 195 -5.04 24.35 -13.11
C THR A 195 -4.20 23.32 -12.37
N LEU A 196 -4.77 22.71 -11.33
CA LEU A 196 -4.04 21.94 -10.34
C LEU A 196 -4.97 20.90 -9.71
N SER A 197 -5.68 20.13 -10.54
CA SER A 197 -6.69 19.16 -10.11
C SER A 197 -6.16 18.14 -9.08
N PHE A 198 -4.84 18.04 -8.89
CA PHE A 198 -4.16 17.19 -7.91
C PHE A 198 -3.63 17.93 -6.66
N LEU A 199 -3.36 19.23 -6.74
CA LEU A 199 -2.64 19.98 -5.68
C LEU A 199 -3.52 20.28 -4.45
N VAL A 200 -4.83 20.08 -4.57
CA VAL A 200 -5.81 20.21 -3.48
C VAL A 200 -6.24 18.87 -2.88
N LEU A 201 -5.83 17.76 -3.48
CA LEU A 201 -6.35 16.44 -3.14
C LEU A 201 -5.72 15.87 -1.85
N ASP A 202 -4.44 16.12 -1.58
CA ASP A 202 -3.71 15.38 -0.53
C ASP A 202 -4.07 15.71 0.92
N CYS A 203 -4.71 16.85 1.16
CA CYS A 203 -5.13 17.26 2.51
C CYS A 203 -6.54 16.77 2.89
N LYS A 204 -7.17 15.89 2.07
CA LYS A 204 -8.58 15.52 2.23
C LYS A 204 -8.98 14.08 2.04
N PHE A 205 -8.21 13.24 1.33
CA PHE A 205 -8.66 11.86 1.12
C PHE A 205 -8.39 11.03 2.36
N ILE A 206 -9.31 11.18 3.31
CA ILE A 206 -9.74 10.08 4.13
C ILE A 206 -10.03 8.93 3.16
N CYS A 207 -9.25 7.87 3.29
CA CYS A 207 -9.17 6.82 2.29
C CYS A 207 -9.55 5.48 2.91
N VAL A 208 -10.22 4.60 2.13
CA VAL A 208 -10.67 3.29 2.63
C VAL A 208 -9.47 2.42 2.99
N GLU A 209 -8.36 2.61 2.27
CA GLU A 209 -7.13 1.83 2.41
C GLU A 209 -6.40 2.19 3.71
N CYS A 210 -6.18 3.49 3.93
CA CYS A 210 -5.67 4.09 5.15
C CYS A 210 -6.47 3.61 6.36
N THR A 211 -7.80 3.72 6.26
CA THR A 211 -8.72 3.36 7.33
C THR A 211 -8.68 1.86 7.63
N SER A 212 -8.69 1.03 6.58
CA SER A 212 -8.63 -0.42 6.69
C SER A 212 -7.32 -0.90 7.32
N SER A 213 -6.16 -0.39 6.86
CA SER A 213 -4.86 -0.74 7.43
C SER A 213 -4.81 -0.42 8.93
N VAL A 214 -5.27 0.77 9.34
CA VAL A 214 -5.32 1.15 10.75
C VAL A 214 -6.23 0.23 11.57
N ILE A 215 -7.44 -0.10 11.09
CA ILE A 215 -8.33 -1.05 11.78
C ILE A 215 -7.64 -2.40 11.96
N GLN A 216 -7.03 -2.94 10.91
CA GLN A 216 -6.35 -4.25 10.94
C GLN A 216 -5.23 -4.26 12.01
N ALA A 217 -4.39 -3.22 12.03
CA ALA A 217 -3.31 -3.10 13.00
C ALA A 217 -3.83 -2.94 14.44
N LEU A 218 -4.86 -2.10 14.65
CA LEU A 218 -5.45 -1.87 15.96
C LEU A 218 -6.17 -3.10 16.51
N MET A 219 -6.81 -3.91 15.66
CA MET A 219 -7.44 -5.17 16.06
C MET A 219 -6.40 -6.16 16.59
N LEU A 220 -5.30 -6.37 15.85
CA LEU A 220 -4.20 -7.22 16.30
C LEU A 220 -3.53 -6.70 17.58
N PHE A 221 -3.36 -5.37 17.68
CA PHE A 221 -2.83 -4.75 18.88
C PHE A 221 -3.73 -4.99 20.10
N LYS A 222 -5.05 -4.79 19.95
CA LYS A 222 -6.05 -4.96 21.01
C LYS A 222 -6.04 -6.37 21.59
N GLU A 223 -5.87 -7.40 20.75
CA GLU A 223 -5.79 -8.80 21.20
C GLU A 223 -4.56 -9.05 22.09
N ARG A 224 -3.43 -8.42 21.77
CA ARG A 224 -2.16 -8.66 22.46
C ARG A 224 -1.90 -7.71 23.63
N TYR A 225 -2.45 -6.50 23.60
CA TYR A 225 -2.22 -5.45 24.59
C TYR A 225 -3.54 -4.87 25.14
N PRO A 226 -4.42 -5.70 25.75
CA PRO A 226 -5.79 -5.31 26.11
C PRO A 226 -5.89 -4.22 27.21
N ARG A 227 -4.77 -3.87 27.86
CA ARG A 227 -4.73 -2.86 28.93
C ARG A 227 -4.37 -1.46 28.44
N HIS A 228 -3.93 -1.29 27.19
CA HIS A 228 -3.44 -0.01 26.70
C HIS A 228 -4.50 0.68 25.83
N ARG A 229 -5.08 1.79 26.32
CA ARG A 229 -6.02 2.67 25.58
C ARG A 229 -7.20 1.96 24.91
N MET A 230 -7.66 0.87 25.54
CA MET A 230 -8.66 -0.04 24.99
C MET A 230 -9.96 0.66 24.58
N ARG A 231 -10.43 1.59 25.41
CA ARG A 231 -11.68 2.32 25.17
C ARG A 231 -11.59 3.18 23.92
N GLU A 232 -10.51 3.94 23.76
CA GLU A 232 -10.31 4.78 22.59
C GLU A 232 -10.13 3.94 21.33
N ILE A 233 -9.42 2.82 21.42
CA ILE A 233 -9.22 1.88 20.30
C ILE A 233 -10.55 1.29 19.83
N GLU A 234 -11.41 0.85 20.75
CA GLU A 234 -12.74 0.31 20.40
C GLU A 234 -13.65 1.34 19.76
N GLN A 235 -13.63 2.57 20.28
CA GLN A 235 -14.37 3.69 19.69
C GLN A 235 -13.85 4.02 18.28
N CYS A 236 -12.53 4.05 18.13
CA CYS A 236 -11.85 4.28 16.86
C CYS A 236 -12.28 3.23 15.82
N ILE A 237 -12.11 1.94 16.15
CA ILE A 237 -12.48 0.82 15.27
C ILE A 237 -13.96 0.87 14.88
N LYS A 238 -14.84 1.16 15.84
CA LYS A 238 -16.28 1.28 15.57
C LYS A 238 -16.57 2.40 14.57
N ALA A 239 -16.02 3.59 14.77
CA ALA A 239 -16.23 4.73 13.86
C ALA A 239 -15.65 4.44 12.46
N SER A 240 -14.45 3.87 12.40
CA SER A 240 -13.78 3.50 11.15
C SER A 240 -14.54 2.42 10.38
N LYS A 241 -15.13 1.45 11.06
CA LYS A 241 -16.00 0.44 10.41
C LYS A 241 -17.21 1.08 9.73
N GLU A 242 -17.88 2.00 10.43
CA GLU A 242 -19.04 2.70 9.87
C GLU A 242 -18.64 3.61 8.71
N TYR A 243 -17.46 4.24 8.80
CA TYR A 243 -16.88 4.98 7.67
C TYR A 243 -16.72 4.08 6.43
N ILE A 244 -16.08 2.92 6.56
CA ILE A 244 -15.88 1.99 5.42
C ILE A 244 -17.23 1.57 4.82
N LYS A 245 -18.24 1.27 5.63
CA LYS A 245 -19.58 0.93 5.12
C LYS A 245 -20.24 2.10 4.39
N LYS A 246 -20.07 3.32 4.90
CA LYS A 246 -20.67 4.54 4.36
C LYS A 246 -20.06 4.97 3.02
N THR A 247 -18.78 4.68 2.80
CA THR A 247 -18.06 5.05 1.57
C THR A 247 -18.13 3.99 0.47
N GLN A 248 -18.83 2.88 0.70
CA GLN A 248 -19.06 1.87 -0.33
C GLN A 248 -19.96 2.43 -1.44
N ASN A 249 -19.59 2.20 -2.70
CA ASN A 249 -20.42 2.53 -3.85
C ASN A 249 -21.66 1.64 -3.93
N ASP A 250 -22.67 2.10 -4.67
CA ASP A 250 -23.93 1.37 -4.82
C ASP A 250 -23.77 -0.03 -5.44
N ASP A 251 -22.81 -0.17 -6.38
CA ASP A 251 -22.43 -1.41 -7.04
C ASP A 251 -21.66 -2.39 -6.13
N GLY A 252 -21.25 -1.94 -4.94
CA GLY A 252 -20.51 -2.72 -3.95
C GLY A 252 -19.00 -2.49 -3.94
N SER A 253 -18.46 -1.72 -4.88
CA SER A 253 -17.04 -1.41 -4.95
C SER A 253 -16.63 -0.32 -3.95
N TRP A 254 -15.33 -0.19 -3.73
CA TRP A 254 -14.73 1.01 -3.16
C TRP A 254 -13.69 1.57 -4.11
N PHE A 255 -13.59 2.89 -4.16
CA PHE A 255 -12.59 3.59 -4.96
C PHE A 255 -11.20 3.50 -4.32
N GLY A 256 -10.20 3.12 -5.12
CA GLY A 256 -8.79 3.13 -4.72
C GLY A 256 -8.15 4.49 -5.00
N SER A 257 -7.69 5.15 -3.95
CA SER A 257 -7.00 6.44 -4.02
C SER A 257 -5.51 6.26 -4.34
N TRP A 258 -4.89 5.22 -3.75
CA TRP A 258 -3.45 4.96 -3.83
C TRP A 258 -3.07 3.77 -4.73
N GLY A 259 -4.06 3.03 -5.25
CA GLY A 259 -3.88 1.93 -6.20
C GLY A 259 -4.97 1.94 -7.27
N ILE A 260 -4.77 1.22 -8.38
CA ILE A 260 -5.64 1.24 -9.56
C ILE A 260 -6.61 0.05 -9.56
N CYS A 261 -7.93 0.21 -9.44
CA CYS A 261 -8.61 1.30 -8.76
C CYS A 261 -9.62 0.65 -7.81
N TYR A 262 -10.62 -0.03 -8.35
CA TYR A 262 -11.66 -0.63 -7.55
C TYR A 262 -11.28 -2.02 -7.03
N THR A 263 -10.46 -2.81 -7.74
CA THR A 263 -9.92 -4.06 -7.16
C THR A 263 -9.10 -3.77 -5.91
N TYR A 264 -8.27 -2.72 -5.95
CA TYR A 264 -7.49 -2.24 -4.82
C TYR A 264 -8.37 -1.74 -3.66
N GLY A 265 -9.22 -0.74 -3.92
CA GLY A 265 -10.09 -0.18 -2.89
C GLY A 265 -11.02 -1.23 -2.28
N THR A 266 -11.55 -2.14 -3.11
CA THR A 266 -12.45 -3.21 -2.66
C THR A 266 -11.75 -4.27 -1.81
N LEU A 267 -10.49 -4.60 -2.13
CA LEU A 267 -9.67 -5.44 -1.25
C LEU A 267 -9.57 -4.85 0.15
N PHE A 268 -9.19 -3.56 0.26
CA PHE A 268 -9.08 -2.90 1.55
C PHE A 268 -10.44 -2.75 2.26
N GLY A 269 -11.51 -2.43 1.53
CA GLY A 269 -12.86 -2.38 2.09
C GLY A 269 -13.29 -3.71 2.71
N ILE A 270 -13.02 -4.83 2.02
CA ILE A 270 -13.27 -6.18 2.55
C ILE A 270 -12.36 -6.47 3.75
N GLU A 271 -11.04 -6.29 3.66
CA GLU A 271 -10.11 -6.59 4.75
C GLU A 271 -10.44 -5.80 6.02
N GLY A 272 -10.81 -4.52 5.89
CA GLY A 272 -11.15 -3.66 7.02
C GLY A 272 -12.43 -4.09 7.73
N LEU A 273 -13.45 -4.53 6.98
CA LEU A 273 -14.67 -5.07 7.58
C LEU A 273 -14.41 -6.43 8.23
N LEU A 274 -13.70 -7.34 7.55
CA LEU A 274 -13.34 -8.67 8.08
C LEU A 274 -12.58 -8.57 9.40
N ALA A 275 -11.64 -7.62 9.51
CA ALA A 275 -10.88 -7.39 10.74
C ALA A 275 -11.76 -7.09 11.95
N THR A 276 -12.98 -6.58 11.75
CA THR A 276 -13.93 -6.27 12.83
C THR A 276 -14.94 -7.40 13.14
N GLY A 277 -14.72 -8.60 12.59
CA GLY A 277 -15.60 -9.77 12.76
C GLY A 277 -16.81 -9.78 11.83
N GLU A 278 -16.89 -8.87 10.86
CA GLU A 278 -17.86 -8.97 9.77
C GLU A 278 -17.44 -10.13 8.86
N THR A 279 -18.41 -10.78 8.21
CA THR A 279 -18.22 -11.93 7.34
C THR A 279 -19.17 -11.83 6.15
N TYR A 280 -18.97 -12.66 5.13
CA TYR A 280 -19.93 -12.76 4.03
C TYR A 280 -21.35 -13.07 4.52
N ALA A 281 -21.51 -13.89 5.58
CA ALA A 281 -22.80 -14.28 6.12
C ALA A 281 -23.55 -13.11 6.81
N ASN A 282 -22.85 -12.31 7.61
CA ASN A 282 -23.47 -11.25 8.42
C ASN A 282 -23.42 -9.84 7.78
N CYS A 283 -22.59 -9.62 6.76
CA CYS A 283 -22.33 -8.28 6.23
C CYS A 283 -22.79 -8.10 4.78
N LYS A 284 -23.83 -7.28 4.55
CA LYS A 284 -24.32 -6.95 3.20
C LYS A 284 -23.25 -6.27 2.33
N ALA A 285 -22.42 -5.43 2.93
CA ALA A 285 -21.35 -4.72 2.22
C ALA A 285 -20.35 -5.70 1.60
N ILE A 286 -19.86 -6.69 2.37
CA ILE A 286 -18.96 -7.73 1.87
C ILE A 286 -19.62 -8.54 0.75
N ARG A 287 -20.91 -8.87 0.87
CA ARG A 287 -21.62 -9.61 -0.20
C ARG A 287 -21.68 -8.83 -1.51
N LYS A 288 -22.02 -7.55 -1.44
CA LYS A 288 -22.04 -6.66 -2.61
C LYS A 288 -20.65 -6.56 -3.24
N ALA A 289 -19.63 -6.37 -2.43
CA ALA A 289 -18.24 -6.29 -2.87
C ALA A 289 -17.76 -7.57 -3.59
N CYS A 290 -18.08 -8.73 -3.05
CA CYS A 290 -17.78 -10.00 -3.71
C CYS A 290 -18.55 -10.13 -5.03
N ALA A 291 -19.83 -9.76 -5.07
CA ALA A 291 -20.64 -9.79 -6.28
C ALA A 291 -20.06 -8.85 -7.36
N PHE A 292 -19.61 -7.66 -6.97
CA PHE A 292 -18.90 -6.73 -7.83
C PHE A 292 -17.66 -7.38 -8.44
N LEU A 293 -16.72 -7.88 -7.61
CA LEU A 293 -15.48 -8.51 -8.10
C LEU A 293 -15.78 -9.69 -9.04
N LEU A 294 -16.70 -10.58 -8.65
CA LEU A 294 -17.10 -11.73 -9.48
C LEU A 294 -17.70 -11.29 -10.83
N SER A 295 -18.45 -10.20 -10.88
CA SER A 295 -19.02 -9.66 -12.12
C SER A 295 -17.97 -9.10 -13.09
N LYS A 296 -16.76 -8.82 -12.60
CA LYS A 296 -15.64 -8.25 -13.36
C LYS A 296 -14.57 -9.27 -13.73
N GLN A 297 -14.72 -10.54 -13.33
CA GLN A 297 -13.78 -11.58 -13.70
C GLN A 297 -13.81 -11.82 -15.21
N LEU A 298 -12.64 -11.80 -15.83
CA LEU A 298 -12.45 -12.00 -17.26
C LEU A 298 -12.51 -13.49 -17.62
N SER A 299 -12.63 -13.78 -18.92
CA SER A 299 -12.76 -15.16 -19.44
C SER A 299 -11.53 -16.02 -19.19
N ASP A 300 -10.36 -15.41 -19.10
CA ASP A 300 -9.08 -16.05 -18.76
C ASP A 300 -8.90 -16.26 -17.23
N GLY A 301 -9.86 -15.83 -16.42
CA GLY A 301 -9.86 -15.98 -14.97
C GLY A 301 -9.29 -14.81 -14.19
N GLY A 302 -8.68 -13.81 -14.84
CA GLY A 302 -8.07 -12.67 -14.16
C GLY A 302 -8.97 -11.42 -14.10
N TRP A 303 -8.37 -10.32 -13.65
CA TRP A 303 -8.93 -8.98 -13.62
C TRP A 303 -7.94 -8.00 -14.22
N GLY A 304 -8.45 -7.01 -14.95
CA GLY A 304 -7.68 -5.92 -15.49
C GLY A 304 -8.49 -4.63 -15.51
N GLU A 305 -8.00 -3.58 -14.87
CA GLU A 305 -8.60 -2.25 -14.80
C GLU A 305 -7.75 -1.20 -15.52
N SER A 306 -8.38 -0.44 -16.41
CA SER A 306 -7.81 0.73 -17.06
C SER A 306 -7.92 1.95 -16.16
N GLN A 307 -6.77 2.53 -15.79
CA GLN A 307 -6.72 3.77 -15.03
C GLN A 307 -7.30 4.94 -15.81
N ILE A 308 -6.94 5.05 -17.09
CA ILE A 308 -7.29 6.21 -17.93
C ILE A 308 -8.79 6.30 -18.14
N LEU A 309 -9.46 5.20 -18.48
CA LEU A 309 -10.90 5.23 -18.71
C LEU A 309 -11.69 5.41 -17.40
N SER A 310 -11.15 4.93 -16.27
CA SER A 310 -11.76 5.18 -14.96
C SER A 310 -11.58 6.63 -14.46
N TYR A 311 -10.53 7.35 -14.89
CA TYR A 311 -10.20 8.72 -14.45
C TYR A 311 -10.52 9.84 -15.45
N ILE A 312 -10.48 9.60 -16.78
CA ILE A 312 -10.91 10.60 -17.79
C ILE A 312 -12.35 11.03 -17.52
N PHE A 313 -13.16 10.14 -16.96
CA PHE A 313 -14.47 10.44 -16.43
C PHE A 313 -14.42 10.72 -14.92
N ILE A 314 -13.71 11.80 -14.51
CA ILE A 314 -13.79 12.39 -13.15
C ILE A 314 -15.25 12.49 -12.67
N PHE A 315 -16.19 12.63 -13.61
CA PHE A 315 -17.62 12.73 -13.33
C PHE A 315 -18.40 11.40 -13.23
N GLN A 316 -17.85 10.26 -13.66
CA GLN A 316 -18.59 8.99 -13.63
C GLN A 316 -18.00 7.92 -12.70
N GLN A 317 -16.69 7.95 -12.38
CA GLN A 317 -16.06 6.99 -11.45
C GLN A 317 -16.53 5.55 -11.69
N VAL A 318 -16.19 4.99 -12.86
CA VAL A 318 -16.65 3.65 -13.28
C VAL A 318 -15.47 2.70 -13.46
N TYR A 319 -15.65 1.45 -13.01
CA TYR A 319 -14.75 0.36 -13.34
C TYR A 319 -14.70 0.15 -14.86
N THR A 320 -13.50 0.25 -15.45
CA THR A 320 -13.30 -0.02 -16.87
C THR A 320 -12.21 -1.06 -17.08
N ASN A 321 -12.49 -2.05 -17.93
CA ASN A 321 -11.49 -3.08 -18.27
C ASN A 321 -10.28 -2.47 -18.99
N LEU A 322 -9.12 -3.10 -18.86
CA LEU A 322 -7.99 -2.85 -19.77
C LEU A 322 -8.41 -3.10 -21.24
N PRO A 323 -7.91 -2.32 -22.22
CA PRO A 323 -8.14 -2.52 -23.63
C PRO A 323 -7.91 -3.97 -24.06
N GLY A 324 -8.90 -4.52 -24.77
CA GLY A 324 -8.90 -5.93 -25.18
C GLY A 324 -9.25 -6.92 -24.07
N ASN A 325 -9.78 -6.45 -22.92
CA ASN A 325 -10.13 -7.29 -21.78
C ASN A 325 -8.94 -8.14 -21.30
N LYS A 326 -7.78 -7.51 -21.17
CA LYS A 326 -6.57 -8.18 -20.69
C LYS A 326 -6.55 -8.25 -19.17
N SER A 327 -6.13 -9.38 -18.63
CA SER A 327 -5.84 -9.51 -17.22
C SER A 327 -4.52 -8.86 -16.84
N ASN A 328 -4.44 -8.42 -15.59
CA ASN A 328 -3.26 -7.86 -14.97
C ASN A 328 -2.94 -8.65 -13.69
N VAL A 329 -1.67 -9.04 -13.51
CA VAL A 329 -1.12 -9.80 -12.39
C VAL A 329 -1.52 -9.18 -11.07
N VAL A 330 -1.34 -7.86 -10.94
CA VAL A 330 -1.58 -7.13 -9.71
C VAL A 330 -3.06 -7.07 -9.34
N GLN A 331 -3.89 -6.67 -10.30
CA GLN A 331 -5.32 -6.50 -10.10
C GLN A 331 -6.01 -7.86 -9.89
N THR A 332 -5.54 -8.89 -10.61
CA THR A 332 -5.95 -10.29 -10.39
C THR A 332 -5.61 -10.74 -8.99
N ALA A 333 -4.41 -10.45 -8.49
CA ALA A 333 -4.00 -10.80 -7.14
C ALA A 333 -4.88 -10.11 -6.08
N TRP A 334 -5.17 -8.82 -6.24
CA TRP A 334 -6.03 -8.10 -5.31
C TRP A 334 -7.46 -8.64 -5.28
N ALA A 335 -8.07 -8.84 -6.45
CA ALA A 335 -9.42 -9.38 -6.55
C ALA A 335 -9.51 -10.80 -5.98
N MET A 336 -8.54 -11.65 -6.32
CA MET A 336 -8.46 -13.01 -5.81
C MET A 336 -8.32 -13.03 -4.28
N LEU A 337 -7.39 -12.24 -3.72
CA LEU A 337 -7.18 -12.18 -2.27
C LEU A 337 -8.42 -11.67 -1.53
N ALA A 338 -9.12 -10.68 -2.09
CA ALA A 338 -10.33 -10.14 -1.52
C ALA A 338 -11.45 -11.20 -1.45
N LEU A 339 -11.65 -11.95 -2.55
CA LEU A 339 -12.61 -13.06 -2.61
C LEU A 339 -12.24 -14.18 -1.65
N LEU A 340 -10.96 -14.56 -1.61
CA LEU A 340 -10.43 -15.59 -0.75
C LEU A 340 -10.68 -15.28 0.74
N LYS A 341 -10.29 -14.09 1.19
CA LYS A 341 -10.53 -13.62 2.56
C LYS A 341 -12.01 -13.51 2.91
N ALA A 342 -12.87 -13.22 1.92
CA ALA A 342 -14.31 -13.16 2.12
C ALA A 342 -14.99 -14.55 2.18
N GLY A 343 -14.24 -15.65 2.14
CA GLY A 343 -14.80 -17.01 2.18
C GLY A 343 -15.47 -17.42 0.87
N GLN A 344 -14.92 -16.98 -0.27
CA GLN A 344 -15.46 -17.34 -1.57
C GLN A 344 -15.22 -18.82 -1.89
N ILE A 345 -14.15 -19.44 -1.38
CA ILE A 345 -13.82 -20.85 -1.62
C ILE A 345 -14.92 -21.79 -1.15
N GLU A 346 -15.42 -21.58 0.07
CA GLU A 346 -16.45 -22.40 0.71
C GLU A 346 -17.78 -22.30 -0.02
N ARG A 347 -18.00 -21.20 -0.75
CA ARG A 347 -19.24 -20.93 -1.49
C ARG A 347 -19.17 -21.44 -2.92
N ASN A 348 -18.12 -21.06 -3.63
CA ASN A 348 -17.82 -21.52 -4.97
C ASN A 348 -16.33 -21.28 -5.24
N PRO A 349 -15.50 -22.33 -5.27
CA PRO A 349 -14.06 -22.20 -5.46
C PRO A 349 -13.67 -21.87 -6.91
N ALA A 350 -14.55 -22.08 -7.89
CA ALA A 350 -14.20 -21.98 -9.31
C ALA A 350 -13.63 -20.60 -9.71
N PRO A 351 -14.20 -19.45 -9.31
CA PRO A 351 -13.61 -18.13 -9.60
C PRO A 351 -12.19 -17.97 -9.06
N VAL A 352 -11.93 -18.45 -7.83
CA VAL A 352 -10.61 -18.36 -7.18
C VAL A 352 -9.61 -19.29 -7.86
N HIS A 353 -10.01 -20.50 -8.24
CA HIS A 353 -9.16 -21.44 -8.99
C HIS A 353 -8.79 -20.92 -10.38
N ARG A 354 -9.72 -20.25 -11.09
CA ARG A 354 -9.41 -19.62 -12.38
C ARG A 354 -8.39 -18.49 -12.23
N ALA A 355 -8.56 -17.65 -11.20
CA ALA A 355 -7.61 -16.58 -10.88
C ALA A 355 -6.22 -17.14 -10.55
N ALA A 356 -6.18 -18.21 -9.75
CA ALA A 356 -4.97 -18.94 -9.40
C ALA A 356 -4.26 -19.48 -10.65
N ARG A 357 -4.99 -20.13 -11.56
CA ARG A 357 -4.44 -20.64 -12.82
C ARG A 357 -3.88 -19.51 -13.67
N ASN A 358 -4.63 -18.41 -13.83
CA ASN A 358 -4.19 -17.23 -14.57
C ASN A 358 -2.87 -16.67 -14.03
N LEU A 359 -2.72 -16.54 -12.71
CA LEU A 359 -1.46 -16.11 -12.09
C LEU A 359 -0.33 -17.12 -12.32
N ILE A 360 -0.58 -18.43 -12.14
CA ILE A 360 0.44 -19.46 -12.42
C ILE A 360 0.89 -19.41 -13.88
N ASP A 361 -0.02 -19.19 -14.82
CA ASP A 361 0.28 -19.08 -16.25
C ASP A 361 1.09 -17.83 -16.59
N MET A 362 1.02 -16.79 -15.77
CA MET A 362 1.82 -15.58 -15.92
C MET A 362 3.16 -15.66 -15.18
N GLN A 363 3.43 -16.68 -14.37
CA GLN A 363 4.70 -16.80 -13.65
C GLN A 363 5.85 -17.10 -14.63
N LEU A 364 6.96 -16.40 -14.47
CA LEU A 364 8.20 -16.63 -15.22
C LEU A 364 8.98 -17.82 -14.64
N ASP A 365 9.88 -18.40 -15.44
CA ASP A 365 10.67 -19.59 -15.05
C ASP A 365 11.52 -19.37 -13.79
N ASN A 366 11.94 -18.13 -13.53
CA ASN A 366 12.71 -17.75 -12.33
C ASN A 366 11.83 -17.54 -11.07
N GLY A 367 10.52 -17.74 -11.19
CA GLY A 367 9.53 -17.54 -10.13
C GLY A 367 8.99 -16.11 -10.00
N ASP A 368 9.50 -15.16 -10.79
CA ASP A 368 9.02 -13.77 -10.84
C ASP A 368 7.77 -13.66 -11.75
N PHE A 369 7.23 -12.45 -11.89
CA PHE A 369 6.09 -12.13 -12.74
C PHE A 369 6.46 -11.06 -13.77
N PRO A 370 5.90 -11.12 -14.99
CA PRO A 370 6.14 -10.13 -16.01
C PRO A 370 5.59 -8.79 -15.55
N GLN A 371 6.32 -7.75 -15.86
CA GLN A 371 5.83 -6.41 -15.61
C GLN A 371 4.75 -6.04 -16.64
N GLN A 372 3.65 -5.44 -16.18
CA GLN A 372 2.52 -5.05 -17.01
C GLN A 372 2.23 -3.57 -16.87
N ARG A 373 2.02 -2.90 -18.00
CA ARG A 373 1.72 -1.46 -18.07
C ARG A 373 0.25 -1.20 -17.70
N PRO A 374 -0.08 -0.24 -16.83
CA PRO A 374 -1.32 0.53 -16.97
C PRO A 374 -1.30 1.27 -18.32
N ASP A 375 -2.47 1.39 -18.96
CA ASP A 375 -2.58 1.91 -20.33
C ASP A 375 -1.87 3.27 -20.52
N ARG A 376 -1.38 3.54 -21.75
CA ARG A 376 -0.43 4.64 -22.06
C ARG A 376 -1.06 5.96 -22.50
N GLU A 377 -2.38 6.10 -22.57
CA GLU A 377 -3.01 7.28 -23.17
C GLU A 377 -3.48 8.30 -22.12
N ILE A 378 -2.67 9.35 -21.92
CA ILE A 378 -2.89 10.50 -21.02
C ILE A 378 -2.44 10.23 -19.56
N ALA A 379 -1.13 10.38 -19.34
CA ALA A 379 -0.54 10.47 -18.01
C ALA A 379 -0.92 11.80 -17.34
N ILE A 380 -2.10 11.87 -16.72
CA ILE A 380 -2.41 12.96 -15.79
C ILE A 380 -1.70 12.63 -14.47
N CYS A 381 -0.43 13.05 -14.36
CA CYS A 381 0.47 12.98 -13.20
C CYS A 381 0.05 12.02 -12.07
N LYS A 382 0.31 10.72 -12.24
CA LYS A 382 0.54 9.81 -11.11
C LYS A 382 1.82 9.01 -11.37
N TYR A 383 2.61 8.87 -10.31
CA TYR A 383 3.89 8.20 -10.34
C TYR A 383 3.68 6.73 -10.71
N TRP A 384 4.48 6.30 -11.69
CA TRP A 384 4.54 4.91 -12.12
C TRP A 384 4.99 4.01 -11.02
N ILE A 385 4.84 2.71 -11.23
CA ILE A 385 5.23 1.66 -10.33
C ILE A 385 6.03 0.61 -11.22
N ASN A 386 7.32 0.91 -11.51
CA ASN A 386 8.53 0.29 -12.16
C ASN A 386 8.55 0.07 -13.68
N SER A 387 9.63 -0.53 -14.22
CA SER A 387 10.29 -0.43 -15.55
C SER A 387 10.36 -1.79 -16.27
N TYR A 388 10.00 -1.97 -17.55
CA TYR A 388 10.77 -1.82 -18.81
C TYR A 388 9.91 -1.87 -20.08
N GLU A 389 10.52 -1.34 -21.14
CA GLU A 389 10.15 -1.47 -22.54
C GLU A 389 11.26 -2.25 -23.25
N CYS A 390 10.93 -3.40 -23.84
CA CYS A 390 11.78 -4.03 -24.85
C CYS A 390 11.41 -3.42 -26.21
N ASN A 391 12.42 -2.96 -26.94
CA ASN A 391 12.35 -2.17 -28.18
C ASN A 391 11.36 -2.69 -29.25
N GLU A 392 10.66 -1.75 -29.91
CA GLU A 392 10.79 -1.55 -31.37
C GLU A 392 10.23 -0.17 -31.80
N TYR A 393 11.17 0.72 -32.17
CA TYR A 393 11.08 1.91 -33.03
C TYR A 393 10.35 3.21 -32.59
N SER A 394 11.09 4.30 -32.85
CA SER A 394 11.00 5.70 -32.41
C SER A 394 10.00 6.60 -33.16
N ARG A 395 9.42 7.61 -32.48
CA ARG A 395 9.72 9.06 -32.62
C ARG A 395 8.65 9.94 -31.97
N ASP A 396 9.15 10.97 -31.28
CA ASP A 396 8.50 12.22 -30.84
C ASP A 396 7.96 12.26 -29.38
N ASP A 397 8.85 12.78 -28.52
CA ASP A 397 8.83 13.04 -27.07
C ASP A 397 7.65 13.94 -26.59
N PRO A 398 7.01 13.65 -25.44
CA PRO A 398 7.31 14.46 -24.25
C PRO A 398 7.24 13.71 -22.89
N PHE A 399 8.23 14.01 -22.04
CA PHE A 399 8.21 13.98 -20.56
C PHE A 399 7.91 12.64 -19.87
N GLU A 400 8.99 11.93 -19.63
CA GLU A 400 9.07 10.68 -18.88
C GLU A 400 8.93 10.87 -17.36
N LEU A 401 7.98 10.16 -16.75
CA LEU A 401 7.91 9.94 -15.31
C LEU A 401 7.73 8.45 -15.03
N SER A 402 8.68 7.86 -14.29
CA SER A 402 8.79 6.43 -13.90
C SER A 402 8.68 6.32 -12.35
N TYR A 403 8.10 5.31 -11.65
CA TYR A 403 8.73 4.08 -11.10
C TYR A 403 8.12 3.58 -9.76
N LEU A 404 8.27 2.25 -9.44
CA LEU A 404 7.91 1.39 -8.27
C LEU A 404 6.90 0.16 -8.29
N ILE A 405 7.04 -0.92 -9.11
CA ILE A 405 6.40 -2.25 -8.86
C ILE A 405 7.37 -2.93 -7.89
N CYS A 406 6.90 -3.17 -6.68
CA CYS A 406 7.34 -4.26 -5.83
C CYS A 406 6.28 -4.71 -4.82
N THR A 407 5.12 -4.06 -4.76
CA THR A 407 4.21 -4.22 -3.63
C THR A 407 3.09 -5.27 -3.82
N VAL A 408 3.17 -6.08 -4.88
CA VAL A 408 2.11 -7.04 -5.21
C VAL A 408 2.63 -8.46 -5.42
N ASN A 409 3.90 -8.66 -5.76
CA ASN A 409 4.52 -10.01 -5.74
C ASN A 409 4.55 -10.63 -4.33
N ILE A 410 4.48 -9.78 -3.31
CA ILE A 410 4.42 -10.16 -1.91
C ILE A 410 3.02 -10.71 -1.56
N LYS A 411 1.92 -10.01 -1.88
CA LYS A 411 0.57 -10.63 -1.75
C LYS A 411 0.35 -11.79 -2.75
N ILE A 412 1.12 -11.89 -3.84
CA ILE A 412 1.10 -13.04 -4.76
C ILE A 412 1.82 -14.27 -4.20
N LEU A 413 2.83 -14.09 -3.34
CA LEU A 413 3.38 -15.19 -2.54
C LEU A 413 2.31 -15.76 -1.59
N VAL A 414 1.50 -14.91 -0.96
CA VAL A 414 0.32 -15.33 -0.16
C VAL A 414 -0.65 -16.15 -1.00
N ILE A 415 -0.83 -15.75 -2.27
CA ILE A 415 -1.65 -16.49 -3.22
C ILE A 415 -1.01 -17.85 -3.56
N ARG A 416 0.31 -17.96 -3.77
CA ARG A 416 0.98 -19.25 -4.08
C ARG A 416 0.69 -20.33 -3.03
N LEU A 417 0.60 -19.97 -1.75
CA LEU A 417 0.43 -20.92 -0.64
C LEU A 417 -1.01 -21.11 -0.18
N GLU A 418 -1.86 -20.07 -0.22
CA GLU A 418 -3.30 -20.27 -0.01
C GLU A 418 -3.94 -21.05 -1.18
N ILE A 419 -3.41 -20.92 -2.42
CA ILE A 419 -3.74 -21.80 -3.56
C ILE A 419 -3.40 -23.25 -3.23
N LEU A 420 -2.19 -23.52 -2.74
CA LEU A 420 -1.74 -24.88 -2.43
C LEU A 420 -2.57 -25.51 -1.30
N VAL A 421 -2.94 -24.75 -0.28
CA VAL A 421 -3.82 -25.22 0.81
C VAL A 421 -5.25 -25.47 0.31
N ALA A 422 -5.81 -24.55 -0.48
CA ALA A 422 -7.14 -24.69 -1.08
C ALA A 422 -7.26 -25.88 -2.04
N LEU A 423 -6.24 -26.11 -2.87
CA LEU A 423 -6.20 -27.23 -3.81
C LEU A 423 -5.95 -28.58 -3.10
N THR A 424 -5.23 -28.59 -1.98
CA THR A 424 -4.91 -29.84 -1.26
C THR A 424 -6.00 -30.30 -0.29
N GLN A 425 -6.89 -29.41 0.15
CA GLN A 425 -8.01 -29.79 1.03
C GLN A 425 -9.17 -30.49 0.31
N ASN A 426 -9.14 -30.61 -1.03
CA ASN A 426 -10.26 -31.16 -1.81
C ASN A 426 -9.90 -32.25 -2.84
N GLN A 427 -8.70 -32.85 -2.80
CA GLN A 427 -8.36 -33.98 -3.70
C GLN A 427 -7.57 -35.12 -3.04
N SER A 428 -7.95 -36.34 -3.48
CA SER A 428 -7.42 -37.70 -3.26
C SER A 428 -5.87 -37.85 -3.31
N PRO A 429 -5.26 -38.95 -2.78
CA PRO A 429 -3.83 -39.08 -2.44
C PRO A 429 -2.77 -39.04 -3.56
N GLU A 430 -3.07 -38.57 -4.76
CA GLU A 430 -2.14 -38.59 -5.90
C GLU A 430 -1.54 -37.21 -6.23
N VAL A 431 -1.14 -36.45 -5.21
CA VAL A 431 -0.30 -35.26 -5.40
C VAL A 431 1.17 -35.68 -5.29
N GLU A 432 1.60 -36.52 -6.24
CA GLU A 432 3.01 -36.84 -6.51
C GLU A 432 3.72 -35.70 -7.28
N VAL A 433 2.97 -34.65 -7.65
CA VAL A 433 3.47 -33.38 -8.19
C VAL A 433 4.32 -32.60 -7.16
N LYS A 434 4.20 -32.94 -5.86
CA LYS A 434 4.92 -32.27 -4.76
C LYS A 434 6.41 -32.62 -4.63
N LYS A 435 6.97 -33.56 -5.41
CA LYS A 435 8.41 -33.90 -5.32
C LYS A 435 9.24 -33.50 -6.54
N VAL A 436 8.64 -33.39 -7.73
CA VAL A 436 9.42 -33.20 -8.97
C VAL A 436 9.89 -31.75 -9.15
N ILE A 437 9.12 -30.76 -8.69
CA ILE A 437 9.45 -29.33 -8.90
C ILE A 437 10.48 -28.80 -7.88
N TRP A 438 10.79 -29.55 -6.81
CA TRP A 438 11.76 -29.16 -5.77
C TRP A 438 13.08 -29.94 -5.81
N ALA A 439 13.25 -30.88 -6.75
CA ALA A 439 14.48 -31.67 -6.87
C ALA A 439 15.46 -31.13 -7.93
N GLU A 440 15.04 -30.18 -8.77
CA GLU A 440 15.86 -29.61 -9.86
C GLU A 440 16.08 -28.09 -9.74
N ILE A 441 15.76 -27.49 -8.58
CA ILE A 441 16.24 -26.19 -8.11
C ILE A 441 17.09 -26.45 -6.87
#